data_AF-A0A0F9PAD9-F1
#
_entry.id   AF-A0A0F9PAD9-F1
#
_cell.length_a   1.000
_cell.length_b   1.000
_cell.length_c   1.000
_cell.angle_alpha   90.00
_cell.angle_beta   90.00
_cell.angle_gamma   90.00
#
_symmetry.space_group_name_H-M   'P 1'
#
loop_
_entity.id
_entity.type
_entity.pdbx_description
1 polymer ?
#
loop_
_entity_poly.entity_id
_entity_poly.type
_entity_poly.pdbx_seq_one_letter_code
_entity_poly.pdbx_strand_id
1 'polypeptide(L)'
;MVKYSDNEIIGAIDAITEDIHANAQEHGFWPEDGSVNFGEKIALLHSELSEALECWRDNTFAKPSKKVLAITNLEEEFADVFIRLLDLVKKCNLSIGYAVIAKHNFNKTRPYKHSKRF
;
A
#
# COMPACT_ATOMS: atom_id res chain seq x y z
N MET A 1 16.37 -14.10 -15.55
CA MET A 1 15.53 -13.43 -14.53
C MET A 1 16.22 -12.10 -14.24
N VAL A 2 15.59 -10.97 -14.55
CA VAL A 2 16.17 -9.64 -14.28
C VAL A 2 16.27 -9.47 -12.77
N LYS A 3 17.44 -9.10 -12.26
CA LYS A 3 17.63 -8.73 -10.85
C LYS A 3 17.75 -7.22 -10.78
N TYR A 4 16.73 -6.56 -10.22
CA TYR A 4 16.80 -5.16 -9.86
C TYR A 4 17.68 -5.00 -8.61
N SER A 5 18.48 -3.94 -8.59
CA SER A 5 19.20 -3.49 -7.40
C SER A 5 18.25 -2.90 -6.37
N ASP A 6 18.66 -2.91 -5.10
CA ASP A 6 17.90 -2.29 -4.01
C ASP A 6 17.60 -0.82 -4.30
N ASN A 7 18.53 -0.08 -4.91
CA ASN A 7 18.35 1.33 -5.27
C ASN A 7 17.31 1.52 -6.39
N GLU A 8 17.26 0.64 -7.39
CA GLU A 8 16.22 0.71 -8.44
C GLU A 8 14.84 0.47 -7.84
N ILE A 9 14.71 -0.48 -6.91
CA ILE A 9 13.44 -0.77 -6.24
C ILE A 9 13.01 0.41 -5.35
N ILE A 10 13.93 0.94 -4.54
CA ILE A 10 13.68 2.12 -3.70
C ILE A 10 13.24 3.29 -4.57
N GLY A 11 13.98 3.60 -5.64
CA GLY A 11 13.64 4.69 -6.55
C GLY A 11 12.28 4.52 -7.22
N ALA A 12 11.90 3.29 -7.60
CA ALA A 12 10.58 3.02 -8.17
C ALA A 12 9.45 3.24 -7.14
N ILE A 13 9.63 2.78 -5.90
CA ILE A 13 8.66 2.98 -4.81
C ILE A 13 8.54 4.47 -4.47
N ASP A 14 9.65 5.18 -4.38
CA ASP A 14 9.64 6.61 -4.09
C ASP A 14 8.94 7.38 -5.22
N ALA A 15 9.21 7.05 -6.49
CA ALA A 15 8.58 7.71 -7.63
C ALA A 15 7.05 7.56 -7.64
N ILE A 16 6.52 6.34 -7.46
CA ILE A 16 5.07 6.13 -7.41
C ILE A 16 4.44 6.76 -6.16
N THR A 17 5.18 6.83 -5.05
CA THR A 17 4.73 7.46 -3.81
C THR A 17 4.55 8.97 -3.98
N GLU A 18 5.47 9.65 -4.67
CA GLU A 18 5.34 11.08 -4.99
C GLU A 18 4.11 11.35 -5.86
N ASP A 19 3.91 10.55 -6.91
CA ASP A 19 2.78 10.70 -7.85
C ASP A 19 1.42 10.54 -7.14
N ILE A 20 1.30 9.48 -6.32
CA ILE A 20 0.10 9.23 -5.51
C ILE A 20 -0.19 10.40 -4.56
N HIS A 21 0.84 10.90 -3.86
CA HIS A 21 0.65 11.98 -2.91
C HIS A 21 0.28 13.29 -3.59
N ALA A 22 0.90 13.59 -4.75
CA ALA A 22 0.56 14.77 -5.54
C ALA A 22 -0.91 14.74 -5.99
N ASN A 23 -1.38 13.59 -6.50
CA ASN A 23 -2.79 13.42 -6.85
C ASN A 23 -3.72 13.59 -5.64
N ALA A 24 -3.35 13.07 -4.47
CA ALA A 24 -4.13 13.24 -3.25
C ALA A 24 -4.23 14.70 -2.80
N GLN A 25 -3.15 15.48 -2.94
CA GLN A 25 -3.14 16.91 -2.66
C GLN A 25 -4.01 17.70 -3.65
N GLU A 26 -3.88 17.42 -4.95
CA GLU A 26 -4.67 18.08 -6.01
C GLU A 26 -6.18 17.91 -5.80
N HIS A 27 -6.60 16.74 -5.31
CA HIS A 27 -8.01 16.44 -5.05
C HIS A 27 -8.48 16.84 -3.64
N GLY A 28 -7.66 17.55 -2.85
CA GLY A 28 -8.06 18.10 -1.56
C GLY A 28 -8.24 17.06 -0.44
N PHE A 29 -7.57 15.91 -0.50
CA PHE A 29 -7.65 14.87 0.54
C PHE A 29 -6.85 15.19 1.82
N TRP A 30 -6.20 16.35 1.86
CA TRP A 30 -5.44 16.86 2.99
C TRP A 30 -5.92 18.26 3.36
N PRO A 31 -6.05 18.58 4.66
CA PRO A 31 -6.46 19.91 5.10
C PRO A 31 -5.40 20.95 4.76
N GLU A 32 -5.82 22.19 4.54
CA GLU A 32 -4.94 23.32 4.18
C GLU A 32 -3.86 23.60 5.24
N ASP A 33 -4.16 23.34 6.51
CA ASP A 33 -3.22 23.49 7.63
C ASP A 33 -2.14 22.38 7.66
N GLY A 34 -2.25 21.40 6.76
CA GLY A 34 -1.34 20.29 6.64
C GLY A 34 -1.42 19.27 7.77
N SER A 35 -2.39 19.37 8.67
CA SER A 35 -2.57 18.45 9.79
C SER A 35 -2.87 17.01 9.32
N VAL A 36 -2.52 16.05 10.17
CA VAL A 36 -2.71 14.61 9.91
C VAL A 36 -3.55 14.01 11.01
N ASN A 37 -4.79 13.64 10.68
CA ASN A 37 -5.58 12.75 11.53
C ASN A 37 -5.14 11.30 11.29
N PHE A 38 -4.11 10.87 12.01
CA PHE A 38 -3.51 9.55 11.80
C PHE A 38 -4.50 8.41 12.06
N GLY A 39 -5.36 8.54 13.09
CA GLY A 39 -6.35 7.51 13.42
C GLY A 39 -7.36 7.29 12.30
N GLU A 40 -7.84 8.38 11.68
CA GLU A 40 -8.72 8.31 10.50
C GLU A 40 -8.03 7.66 9.30
N LYS A 41 -6.79 8.05 8.99
CA LYS A 41 -6.06 7.47 7.85
C LYS A 41 -5.80 5.97 8.05
N ILE A 42 -5.53 5.53 9.29
CA ILE A 42 -5.45 4.11 9.63
C ILE A 42 -6.82 3.43 9.48
N ALA A 43 -7.91 4.03 9.96
CA ALA A 43 -9.24 3.45 9.80
C ALA A 43 -9.65 3.28 8.32
N LEU A 44 -9.27 4.21 7.45
CA LEU A 44 -9.48 4.10 6.00
C LEU A 44 -8.68 2.94 5.38
N LEU A 45 -7.45 2.68 5.84
CA LEU A 45 -6.72 1.48 5.41
C LEU A 45 -7.43 0.19 5.84
N HIS A 46 -8.01 0.18 7.04
CA HIS A 46 -8.80 -0.94 7.53
C HIS A 46 -10.09 -1.16 6.74
N SER A 47 -10.74 -0.10 6.23
CA SER A 47 -11.94 -0.26 5.39
C SER A 47 -11.61 -0.96 4.09
N GLU A 48 -10.53 -0.60 3.39
CA GLU A 48 -10.13 -1.29 2.14
C GLU A 48 -9.79 -2.77 2.37
N LEU A 49 -9.14 -3.09 3.49
CA LEU A 49 -8.91 -4.49 3.88
C LEU A 49 -10.23 -5.24 4.18
N SER A 50 -11.25 -4.53 4.65
CA SER A 50 -12.58 -5.10 4.88
C SER A 50 -13.31 -5.34 3.55
N GLU A 51 -13.20 -4.45 2.58
CA GLU A 51 -13.73 -4.63 1.21
C GLU A 51 -13.07 -5.84 0.52
N ALA A 52 -11.75 -6.02 0.69
CA ALA A 52 -11.05 -7.22 0.20
C ALA A 52 -11.61 -8.52 0.82
N LEU A 53 -11.88 -8.50 2.13
CA LEU A 53 -12.49 -9.63 2.83
C LEU A 53 -13.93 -9.89 2.38
N GLU A 54 -14.72 -8.84 2.13
CA GLU A 54 -16.07 -8.95 1.59
C GLU A 54 -16.09 -9.60 0.21
N CYS A 55 -15.20 -9.15 -0.69
CA CYS A 55 -15.05 -9.75 -2.02
C CYS A 55 -14.70 -11.24 -1.95
N TRP A 56 -13.87 -11.63 -0.97
CA TRP A 56 -13.56 -13.03 -0.73
C TRP A 56 -14.76 -13.82 -0.21
N ARG A 57 -15.45 -13.28 0.81
CA ARG A 57 -16.64 -13.89 1.44
C ARG A 57 -17.77 -14.11 0.45
N ASP A 58 -17.98 -13.16 -0.46
CA ASP A 58 -19.04 -13.19 -1.45
C ASP A 58 -18.62 -13.90 -2.76
N ASN A 59 -17.41 -14.47 -2.81
CA ASN A 59 -16.85 -15.20 -3.94
C ASN A 59 -16.82 -14.37 -5.25
N THR A 60 -16.54 -13.07 -5.12
CA THR A 60 -16.40 -12.11 -6.22
C THR A 60 -14.96 -11.69 -6.47
N PHE A 61 -14.02 -12.13 -5.63
CA PHE A 61 -12.60 -11.75 -5.65
C PHE A 61 -11.90 -11.90 -7.01
N ALA A 62 -12.29 -12.89 -7.82
CA ALA A 62 -11.72 -13.15 -9.15
C ALA A 62 -12.53 -12.51 -10.29
N LYS A 63 -13.68 -11.90 -10.01
CA LYS A 63 -14.46 -11.19 -11.03
C LYS A 63 -13.75 -9.87 -11.36
N PRO A 64 -13.86 -9.37 -12.60
CA PRO A 64 -13.35 -8.05 -12.96
C PRO A 64 -13.90 -6.97 -12.03
N SER A 65 -13.06 -6.01 -11.70
CA SER A 65 -13.50 -4.77 -11.05
C SER A 65 -14.55 -4.08 -11.92
N LYS A 66 -15.51 -3.41 -11.28
CA LYS A 66 -16.50 -2.56 -11.97
C LYS A 66 -15.92 -1.20 -12.37
N LYS A 67 -14.86 -0.74 -11.70
CA LYS A 67 -14.20 0.56 -11.94
C LYS A 67 -13.06 0.43 -12.96
N VAL A 68 -12.24 -0.61 -12.83
CA VAL A 68 -11.07 -0.88 -13.67
C VAL A 68 -11.17 -2.31 -14.23
N LEU A 69 -11.79 -2.45 -15.40
CA LEU A 69 -12.09 -3.78 -16.00
C LEU A 69 -10.86 -4.67 -16.25
N ALA A 70 -9.65 -4.11 -16.23
CA ALA A 70 -8.39 -4.82 -16.47
C ALA A 70 -7.86 -5.59 -15.25
N ILE A 71 -8.42 -5.36 -14.06
CA ILE A 71 -8.02 -6.00 -12.80
C ILE A 71 -9.24 -6.66 -12.14
N THR A 72 -9.00 -7.56 -11.19
CA THR A 72 -10.08 -8.17 -10.39
C THR A 72 -10.53 -7.27 -9.24
N ASN A 73 -11.67 -7.58 -8.62
CA ASN A 73 -12.11 -6.87 -7.41
C ASN A 73 -11.05 -6.97 -6.30
N LEU A 74 -10.45 -8.15 -6.08
CA LEU A 74 -9.44 -8.28 -5.02
C LEU A 74 -8.15 -7.50 -5.32
N GLU A 75 -7.75 -7.43 -6.59
CA GLU A 75 -6.60 -6.61 -7.00
C GLU A 75 -6.87 -5.11 -6.78
N GLU A 76 -8.10 -4.65 -7.04
CA GLU A 76 -8.53 -3.28 -6.76
C GLU A 76 -8.42 -2.96 -5.26
N GLU A 77 -9.03 -3.76 -4.38
CA GLU A 77 -9.03 -3.45 -2.95
C GLU A 77 -7.61 -3.47 -2.35
N PHE A 78 -6.74 -4.38 -2.80
CA PHE A 78 -5.34 -4.37 -2.38
C PHE A 78 -4.54 -3.20 -2.96
N ALA A 79 -4.85 -2.76 -4.18
CA ALA A 79 -4.27 -1.54 -4.73
C ALA A 79 -4.71 -0.33 -3.90
N ASP A 80 -5.97 -0.23 -3.50
CA ASP A 80 -6.50 0.86 -2.67
C ASP A 80 -5.82 0.92 -1.30
N VAL A 81 -5.59 -0.24 -0.63
CA VAL A 81 -4.75 -0.31 0.58
C VAL A 81 -3.36 0.26 0.33
N PHE A 82 -2.71 -0.18 -0.76
CA PHE A 82 -1.34 0.21 -1.05
C PHE A 82 -1.23 1.71 -1.36
N ILE A 83 -2.14 2.25 -2.17
CA ILE A 83 -2.18 3.67 -2.54
C ILE A 83 -2.40 4.54 -1.30
N ARG A 84 -3.37 4.19 -0.45
CA ARG A 84 -3.62 4.94 0.80
C ARG A 84 -2.42 4.90 1.74
N LEU A 85 -1.71 3.77 1.79
CA LEU A 85 -0.51 3.65 2.61
C LEU A 85 0.60 4.55 2.06
N LEU A 86 0.81 4.55 0.74
CA LEU A 86 1.84 5.37 0.09
C LEU A 86 1.57 6.88 0.25
N ASP A 87 0.33 7.32 0.11
CA ASP A 87 -0.06 8.72 0.41
C ASP A 87 0.26 9.09 1.87
N LEU A 88 -0.14 8.24 2.83
CA LEU A 88 0.08 8.49 4.25
C LEU A 88 1.57 8.52 4.61
N VAL A 89 2.38 7.56 4.13
CA VAL A 89 3.82 7.54 4.42
C VAL A 89 4.52 8.76 3.84
N LYS A 90 4.11 9.22 2.65
CA LYS A 90 4.65 10.46 2.07
C LYS A 90 4.29 11.66 2.91
N LYS A 91 3.02 11.78 3.31
CA LYS A 91 2.55 12.85 4.21
C LYS A 91 3.32 12.88 5.53
N CYS A 92 3.68 11.71 6.07
CA CYS A 92 4.48 11.56 7.28
C CYS A 92 6.00 11.66 7.06
N ASN A 93 6.46 11.95 5.83
CA ASN A 93 7.88 12.04 5.45
C ASN A 93 8.68 10.77 5.79
N LEU A 94 8.11 9.60 5.54
CA LEU A 94 8.72 8.29 5.80
C LEU A 94 9.32 7.72 4.52
N SER A 95 10.55 7.19 4.60
CA SER A 95 11.19 6.48 3.48
C SER A 95 10.72 5.02 3.43
N ILE A 96 9.56 4.80 2.82
CA ILE A 96 8.93 3.47 2.75
C ILE A 96 9.73 2.50 1.88
N GLY A 97 10.30 2.94 0.75
CA GLY A 97 11.12 2.11 -0.12
C GLY A 97 12.31 1.49 0.62
N TYR A 98 13.09 2.34 1.32
CA TYR A 98 14.19 1.88 2.15
C TYR A 98 13.71 0.96 3.28
N ALA A 99 12.64 1.33 3.98
CA ALA A 99 12.12 0.53 5.09
C ALA A 99 11.69 -0.87 4.65
N VAL A 100 11.04 -1.00 3.49
CA VAL A 100 10.64 -2.29 2.90
C VAL A 100 11.87 -3.13 2.57
N ILE A 101 12.85 -2.58 1.86
CA ILE A 101 14.08 -3.32 1.51
C ILE A 101 14.84 -3.76 2.76
N ALA A 102 15.09 -2.84 3.70
CA ALA A 102 15.81 -3.14 4.93
C ALA A 102 15.08 -4.23 5.74
N LYS A 103 13.76 -4.14 5.87
CA LYS A 103 12.97 -5.13 6.60
C LYS A 103 12.92 -6.47 5.88
N HIS A 104 12.82 -6.47 4.56
CA HIS A 104 12.80 -7.67 3.75
C HIS A 104 14.15 -8.41 3.84
N ASN A 105 15.27 -7.69 3.73
CA ASN A 105 16.61 -8.26 3.89
C ASN A 105 16.82 -8.84 5.28
N PHE A 106 16.36 -8.17 6.34
CA PHE A 106 16.34 -8.75 7.69
C PHE A 106 15.44 -10.00 7.79
N ASN A 107 14.27 -10.02 7.15
CA ASN A 107 13.39 -11.18 7.18
C ASN A 107 14.03 -12.41 6.51
N LYS A 108 14.89 -12.24 5.50
CA LYS A 108 15.65 -13.35 4.88
C LYS A 108 16.63 -14.03 5.84
N THR A 109 17.09 -13.33 6.89
CA THR A 109 18.02 -13.90 7.88
C THR A 109 17.30 -14.68 8.99
N ARG A 110 15.95 -14.66 9.02
CA ARG A 110 15.15 -15.33 10.04
C ARG A 110 15.08 -16.84 9.79
N PRO A 111 15.36 -17.70 10.79
CA PRO A 111 15.03 -19.11 10.69
C PRO A 111 13.58 -19.38 10.31
N TYR A 112 13.38 -20.49 9.60
CA TYR A 112 12.07 -20.96 9.17
C TYR A 112 11.09 -21.03 10.34
N LYS A 113 9.93 -20.39 10.20
CA LYS A 113 8.87 -20.29 11.24
C LYS A 113 9.41 -19.88 12.61
N HIS A 114 10.03 -18.70 12.68
CA HIS A 114 10.34 -17.90 13.87
C HIS A 114 9.25 -17.92 14.98
N SER A 115 9.05 -19.07 15.63
CA SER A 115 8.09 -19.33 16.70
C SER A 115 6.64 -18.92 16.44
N LYS A 116 6.22 -18.74 15.18
CA LYS A 116 4.84 -18.38 14.82
C LYS A 116 4.04 -19.62 14.41
N ARG A 117 2.82 -19.74 14.96
CA ARG A 117 1.85 -20.81 14.63
C ARG A 117 1.07 -20.53 13.34
N PHE A 118 1.09 -19.29 12.87
CA PHE A 118 0.39 -18.77 11.70
C PHE A 118 1.29 -17.73 11.01
#